data_AF-A0A524GVN0-F1
#
_entry.id   AF-A0A524GVN0-F1
#
_cell.length_a   1.000
_cell.length_b   1.000
_cell.length_c   1.000
_cell.angle_alpha   90.00
_cell.angle_beta   90.00
_cell.angle_gamma   90.00
#
_symmetry.space_group_name_H-M   'P 1'
#
loop_
_entity.id
_entity.type
_entity.pdbx_description
1 polymer ?
#
loop_
_entity_poly.entity_id
_entity_poly.type
_entity_poly.pdbx_seq_one_letter_code
_entity_poly.pdbx_strand_id
1 'polypeptide(L)'
;LRENMLIFGPFPADGFFGAGSFTKFDGILAMYHDQGLAPFKALSFDTGVNFTAGLPFIRTSPVHGTAFQIAGKGEASESSFRQALYLACDIFRNRQMYGEITRNPLKHQDIEIHTDRVDELPPEIFNSEPQI
;
A
#
# COMPACT_ATOMS: atom_id res chain seq x y z
N LEU A 1 17.19 3.17 -10.76
CA LEU A 1 15.77 3.29 -10.35
C LEU A 1 15.09 2.00 -10.79
N ARG A 2 14.25 1.36 -9.94
CA ARG A 2 13.50 0.17 -10.39
C ARG A 2 12.52 0.62 -11.48
N GLU A 3 12.49 -0.07 -12.60
CA GLU A 3 11.91 0.41 -13.87
C GLU A 3 10.36 0.48 -13.92
N ASN A 4 9.64 0.18 -12.83
CA ASN A 4 8.17 0.11 -12.82
C ASN A 4 7.48 0.95 -11.71
N MET A 5 8.10 2.05 -11.25
CA MET A 5 7.48 2.93 -10.24
C MET A 5 6.91 4.21 -10.85
N LEU A 6 5.62 4.46 -10.67
CA LEU A 6 4.97 5.71 -11.04
C LEU A 6 5.25 6.77 -9.96
N ILE A 7 6.24 7.62 -10.20
CA ILE A 7 6.66 8.68 -9.26
C ILE A 7 6.47 10.02 -9.94
N PHE A 8 5.73 10.91 -9.28
CA PHE A 8 5.46 12.26 -9.76
C PHE A 8 5.89 13.28 -8.72
N GLY A 9 6.35 14.43 -9.19
CA GLY A 9 6.83 15.53 -8.37
C GLY A 9 8.23 16.00 -8.80
N PRO A 10 8.92 16.81 -7.96
CA PRO A 10 8.45 17.31 -6.67
C PRO A 10 7.25 18.27 -6.79
N PHE A 11 6.39 18.29 -5.77
CA PHE A 11 5.27 19.23 -5.67
C PHE A 11 5.45 20.18 -4.48
N PRO A 12 5.02 21.45 -4.59
CA PRO A 12 4.94 22.34 -3.43
C PRO A 12 3.86 21.82 -2.47
N ALA A 13 4.25 21.55 -1.21
CA ALA A 13 3.38 20.83 -0.27
C ALA A 13 2.07 21.59 0.05
N ASP A 14 2.16 22.90 0.26
CA ASP A 14 1.00 23.77 0.52
C ASP A 14 -0.02 23.72 -0.62
N GLY A 15 0.42 23.90 -1.87
CA GLY A 15 -0.44 23.81 -3.04
C GLY A 15 -0.96 22.39 -3.28
N PHE A 16 -0.12 21.38 -3.06
CA PHE A 16 -0.47 19.98 -3.24
C PHE A 16 -1.60 19.54 -2.32
N PHE A 17 -1.48 19.82 -1.02
CA PHE A 17 -2.52 19.50 -0.04
C PHE A 17 -3.72 20.44 -0.13
N GLY A 18 -3.48 21.75 -0.31
CA GLY A 18 -4.55 22.76 -0.39
C GLY A 18 -5.48 22.60 -1.59
N ALA A 19 -4.95 22.13 -2.74
CA ALA A 19 -5.76 21.85 -3.93
C ALA A 19 -6.41 20.45 -3.92
N GLY A 20 -6.22 19.64 -2.87
CA GLY A 20 -6.76 18.29 -2.79
C GLY A 20 -6.07 17.27 -3.72
N SER A 21 -4.89 17.61 -4.29
CA SER A 21 -4.21 16.76 -5.28
C SER A 21 -3.80 15.40 -4.70
N PHE A 22 -3.61 15.31 -3.39
CA PHE A 22 -3.31 14.08 -2.65
C PHE A 22 -4.29 12.92 -2.93
N THR A 23 -5.54 13.23 -3.28
CA THR A 23 -6.59 12.24 -3.60
C THR A 23 -6.33 11.45 -4.88
N LYS A 24 -5.38 11.89 -5.71
CA LYS A 24 -5.03 11.25 -6.99
C LYS A 24 -3.88 10.24 -6.86
N PHE A 25 -3.38 10.01 -5.65
CA PHE A 25 -2.19 9.20 -5.39
C PHE A 25 -2.49 8.14 -4.33
N ASP A 26 -1.90 6.95 -4.50
CA ASP A 26 -1.98 5.87 -3.51
C ASP A 26 -1.09 6.12 -2.29
N GLY A 27 -0.04 6.93 -2.46
CA GLY A 27 0.93 7.23 -1.41
C GLY A 27 1.69 8.53 -1.67
N ILE A 28 2.06 9.21 -0.59
CA ILE A 28 2.75 10.50 -0.63
C ILE A 28 4.01 10.41 0.20
N LEU A 29 5.14 10.81 -0.40
CA LEU A 29 6.42 10.89 0.27
C LEU A 29 6.72 12.34 0.65
N ALA A 30 6.54 12.67 1.93
CA ALA A 30 7.01 13.93 2.49
C ALA A 30 8.52 13.85 2.78
N MET A 31 9.23 14.96 2.58
CA MET A 31 10.68 15.04 2.83
C MET A 31 11.01 15.12 4.32
N TYR A 32 10.11 15.64 5.14
CA TYR A 32 10.26 15.72 6.59
C TYR A 32 8.91 15.60 7.30
N HIS A 33 8.98 15.34 8.61
CA HIS A 33 7.84 14.96 9.45
C HIS A 33 6.65 15.92 9.35
N ASP A 34 6.84 17.20 9.67
CA ASP A 34 5.73 18.15 9.75
C ASP A 34 5.11 18.48 8.39
N GLN A 35 5.87 18.32 7.30
CA GLN A 35 5.37 18.53 5.93
C GLN A 35 4.21 17.58 5.58
N GLY A 36 4.31 16.33 6.02
CA GLY A 36 3.28 15.31 5.79
C GLY A 36 2.30 15.17 6.95
N LEU A 37 2.77 15.28 8.19
CA LEU A 37 1.95 14.99 9.35
C LEU A 37 0.91 16.08 9.64
N ALA A 38 1.24 17.36 9.43
CA ALA A 38 0.29 18.45 9.64
C ALA A 38 -0.99 18.31 8.78
N PRO A 39 -0.89 18.16 7.44
CA PRO A 39 -2.08 17.96 6.61
C PRO A 39 -2.77 16.62 6.88
N PHE A 40 -2.02 15.55 7.18
CA PHE A 40 -2.61 14.27 7.55
C PHE A 40 -3.51 14.37 8.79
N LYS A 41 -3.04 15.04 9.85
CA LYS A 41 -3.84 15.24 11.06
C LYS A 41 -5.06 16.13 10.81
N ALA A 42 -4.94 17.15 9.97
CA ALA A 42 -6.08 18.00 9.60
C ALA A 42 -7.18 17.22 8.86
N LEU A 43 -6.80 16.21 8.05
CA LEU A 43 -7.72 15.44 7.23
C LEU A 43 -8.26 14.16 7.91
N SER A 44 -7.50 13.56 8.84
CA SER A 44 -7.73 12.18 9.32
C SER A 44 -7.58 12.01 10.84
N PHE A 45 -7.83 13.06 11.63
CA PHE A 45 -7.49 13.08 13.07
C PHE A 45 -7.97 11.85 13.87
N ASP A 46 -9.23 11.42 13.70
CA ASP A 46 -9.84 10.37 14.52
C ASP A 46 -9.75 8.95 13.91
N THR A 47 -9.35 8.84 12.65
CA THR A 47 -9.31 7.57 11.89
C THR A 47 -7.92 7.20 11.40
N GLY A 48 -6.95 8.11 11.50
CA GLY A 48 -5.58 7.87 11.09
C GLY A 48 -4.93 6.71 11.83
N VAL A 49 -4.01 6.02 11.14
CA VAL A 49 -3.20 4.93 11.68
C VAL A 49 -1.74 5.16 11.31
N ASN A 50 -0.84 4.95 12.26
CA ASN A 50 0.60 4.89 12.01
C ASN A 50 0.97 3.47 11.59
N PHE A 51 1.53 3.30 10.39
CA PHE A 51 2.08 2.03 9.90
C PHE A 51 3.60 2.12 9.80
N THR A 52 4.30 1.05 10.20
CA THR A 52 5.77 0.97 10.07
C THR A 52 6.14 0.00 8.96
N ALA A 53 6.55 0.56 7.82
CA ALA A 53 7.05 -0.20 6.69
C ALA A 53 8.48 -0.74 6.93
N GLY A 54 8.87 -1.77 6.18
CA GLY A 54 10.23 -2.33 6.18
C GLY A 54 10.52 -3.40 7.26
N LEU A 55 9.60 -3.65 8.19
CA LEU A 55 9.74 -4.72 9.17
C LEU A 55 9.34 -6.10 8.62
N PRO A 56 9.89 -7.20 9.15
CA PRO A 56 9.51 -8.56 8.74
C PRO A 56 8.13 -8.98 9.26
N PHE A 57 7.51 -8.18 10.14
CA PHE A 57 6.16 -8.38 10.67
C PHE A 57 5.31 -7.11 10.48
N ILE A 58 4.01 -7.23 10.71
CA ILE A 58 3.06 -6.12 10.59
C ILE A 58 3.08 -5.33 11.89
N ARG A 59 3.28 -4.01 11.80
CA ARG A 59 3.20 -3.10 12.95
C ARG A 59 2.37 -1.87 12.59
N THR A 60 1.28 -1.69 13.32
CA THR A 60 0.41 -0.51 13.30
C THR A 60 0.32 0.10 14.71
N SER A 61 -0.06 1.38 14.80
CA SER A 61 -0.36 2.02 16.09
C SER A 61 -1.36 3.17 15.92
N PRO A 62 -2.09 3.57 16.98
CA PRO A 62 -2.94 4.75 16.94
C PRO A 62 -2.14 6.04 16.68
N VAL A 63 -2.85 7.11 16.30
CA VAL A 63 -2.26 8.43 15.94
C VAL A 63 -2.32 9.48 17.05
N HIS A 64 -2.91 9.13 18.21
CA HIS A 64 -2.96 9.98 19.39
C HIS A 64 -1.84 9.65 20.39
N GLY A 65 -1.58 10.61 21.29
CA GLY A 65 -0.65 10.42 22.42
C GLY A 65 -1.28 9.65 23.58
N THR A 66 -0.61 9.67 24.73
CA THR A 66 -1.03 8.92 25.94
C THR A 66 -2.28 9.47 26.62
N ALA A 67 -2.61 10.75 26.40
CA ALA A 67 -3.78 11.42 26.97
C ALA A 67 -3.97 11.18 28.49
N PHE A 68 -2.90 11.33 29.29
CA PHE A 68 -2.91 11.03 30.73
C PHE A 68 -4.04 11.71 31.52
N GLN A 69 -4.48 12.89 31.06
CA GLN A 69 -5.55 13.66 31.70
C GLN A 69 -6.92 12.95 31.72
N ILE A 70 -7.13 11.96 30.83
CA ILE A 70 -8.38 11.19 30.73
C ILE A 70 -8.21 9.71 31.12
N ALA A 71 -7.03 9.32 31.59
CA ALA A 71 -6.77 7.95 32.02
C ALA A 71 -7.70 7.56 33.18
N GLY A 72 -8.36 6.41 33.07
CA GLY A 72 -9.28 5.90 34.09
C GLY A 72 -10.66 6.57 34.13
N LYS A 73 -10.94 7.56 33.27
CA LYS A 73 -12.24 8.26 33.25
C LYS A 73 -13.30 7.62 32.35
N GLY A 74 -12.90 6.72 31.46
CA GLY A 74 -13.80 6.12 30.47
C GLY A 74 -14.19 7.06 29.31
N GLU A 75 -13.44 8.15 29.11
CA GLU A 75 -13.71 9.19 28.11
C GLU A 75 -12.90 9.00 26.81
N ALA A 76 -11.92 8.10 26.79
CA ALA A 76 -11.03 7.90 25.65
C ALA A 76 -11.77 7.22 24.48
N SER A 77 -11.66 7.80 23.29
CA SER A 77 -12.13 7.17 22.06
C SER A 77 -11.22 6.01 21.65
N GLU A 78 -11.80 4.85 21.41
CA GLU A 78 -11.08 3.67 20.91
C GLU A 78 -10.95 3.65 19.38
N SER A 79 -11.52 4.63 18.67
CA SER A 79 -11.62 4.65 17.20
C SER A 79 -10.27 4.42 16.51
N SER A 80 -9.26 5.24 16.80
CA SER A 80 -7.94 5.13 16.16
C SER A 80 -7.25 3.79 16.48
N PHE A 81 -7.41 3.27 17.70
CA PHE A 81 -6.87 1.95 18.06
C PHE A 81 -7.57 0.82 17.29
N ARG A 82 -8.89 0.90 17.18
CA ARG A 82 -9.70 -0.04 16.41
C ARG A 82 -9.31 -0.03 14.92
N GLN A 83 -9.11 1.15 14.33
CA GLN A 83 -8.61 1.28 12.96
C GLN A 83 -7.21 0.69 12.80
N ALA A 84 -6.32 0.90 13.78
CA ALA A 84 -4.98 0.31 13.74
C ALA A 84 -5.01 -1.22 13.73
N LEU A 85 -5.94 -1.83 14.49
CA LEU A 85 -6.16 -3.26 14.50
C LEU A 85 -6.70 -3.76 13.15
N TYR A 86 -7.74 -3.12 12.62
CA TYR A 86 -8.34 -3.52 11.34
C TYR A 86 -7.35 -3.40 10.18
N LEU A 87 -6.59 -2.30 10.12
CA LEU A 87 -5.54 -2.14 9.11
C LEU A 87 -4.49 -3.26 9.20
N ALA A 88 -4.11 -3.71 10.41
CA ALA A 88 -3.18 -4.82 10.56
C ALA A 88 -3.75 -6.13 9.98
N CYS A 89 -5.04 -6.42 10.22
CA CYS A 89 -5.72 -7.56 9.64
C CYS A 89 -5.79 -7.48 8.10
N ASP A 90 -6.06 -6.30 7.56
CA ASP A 90 -6.15 -6.09 6.12
C ASP A 90 -4.78 -6.24 5.45
N ILE A 91 -3.71 -5.68 6.03
CA ILE A 91 -2.34 -5.88 5.55
C ILE A 91 -1.99 -7.37 5.56
N PHE A 92 -2.37 -8.11 6.59
CA PHE A 92 -2.12 -9.55 6.67
C PHE A 92 -2.79 -10.30 5.51
N ARG A 93 -4.09 -10.07 5.29
CA ARG A 93 -4.84 -10.70 4.19
C ARG A 93 -4.26 -10.32 2.83
N ASN A 94 -3.92 -9.05 2.62
CA ASN A 94 -3.34 -8.57 1.37
C ASN A 94 -1.98 -9.21 1.09
N ARG A 95 -1.14 -9.44 2.10
CA ARG A 95 0.14 -10.15 1.94
C ARG A 95 -0.06 -11.62 1.57
N GLN A 96 -1.03 -12.30 2.18
CA GLN A 96 -1.37 -13.69 1.83
C GLN A 96 -1.86 -13.78 0.39
N MET A 97 -2.85 -12.95 0.04
CA MET A 97 -3.42 -12.87 -1.30
C MET A 97 -2.35 -12.56 -2.35
N TYR A 98 -1.47 -11.58 -2.07
CA TYR A 98 -0.36 -11.25 -2.96
C TYR A 98 0.56 -12.47 -3.18
N GLY A 99 0.93 -13.18 -2.12
CA GLY A 99 1.74 -14.41 -2.22
C GLY A 99 1.06 -15.52 -3.04
N GLU A 100 -0.27 -15.63 -2.98
CA GLU A 100 -1.04 -16.57 -3.79
C GLU A 100 -1.04 -16.18 -5.27
N ILE A 101 -1.42 -14.94 -5.60
CA ILE A 101 -1.55 -14.48 -6.98
C ILE A 101 -0.19 -14.40 -7.71
N THR A 102 0.90 -14.14 -6.99
CA THR A 102 2.24 -14.09 -7.58
C THR A 102 2.94 -15.45 -7.63
N ARG A 103 2.32 -16.53 -7.15
CA ARG A 103 2.96 -17.85 -7.07
C ARG A 103 3.33 -18.43 -8.44
N ASN A 104 2.52 -18.17 -9.47
CA ASN A 104 2.69 -18.73 -10.80
C ASN A 104 2.27 -17.73 -11.89
N PRO A 105 3.06 -16.66 -12.12
CA PRO A 105 2.74 -15.66 -13.12
C PRO A 105 2.70 -16.29 -14.52
N LEU A 106 1.80 -15.80 -15.37
CA LEU A 106 1.79 -16.19 -16.78
C LEU A 106 3.13 -15.81 -17.42
N LYS A 107 3.78 -16.77 -18.09
CA LYS A 107 5.01 -16.50 -18.84
C LYS A 107 4.69 -15.65 -20.07
N HIS A 108 5.55 -14.69 -20.38
CA HIS A 108 5.48 -13.96 -21.63
C HIS A 108 5.66 -14.95 -22.79
N GLN A 109 4.73 -14.96 -23.74
CA GLN A 109 4.87 -15.72 -24.97
C GLN A 109 5.50 -14.80 -26.02
N ASP A 110 6.71 -15.13 -26.45
CA ASP A 110 7.24 -14.60 -27.69
C ASP A 110 6.57 -15.39 -28.82
N ILE A 111 5.59 -14.77 -29.49
CA ILE A 111 4.88 -15.41 -30.60
C ILE A 111 5.84 -15.45 -31.79
N GLU A 112 6.45 -16.61 -32.04
CA GLU A 112 7.07 -16.88 -33.33
C GLU A 112 5.95 -17.08 -34.37
N ILE A 113 5.68 -16.03 -35.14
CA ILE A 113 4.75 -16.10 -36.28
C ILE A 113 5.42 -16.96 -37.35
N HIS A 114 5.07 -18.25 -37.43
CA HIS A 114 5.46 -19.10 -38.54
C HIS A 114 4.68 -18.68 -39.80
N THR A 115 5.31 -17.88 -40.66
CA THR A 115 4.75 -17.44 -41.94
C THR A 115 4.35 -18.58 -42.87
N ASP A 116 4.92 -19.78 -42.69
CA ASP A 116 4.71 -20.93 -43.56
C ASP A 116 3.50 -21.81 -43.13
N ARG A 117 2.94 -21.60 -41.92
CA ARG A 117 1.82 -22.39 -41.37
C ARG A 117 0.86 -21.52 -40.55
N VAL A 118 0.13 -20.67 -41.28
CA VAL A 118 -0.77 -19.65 -40.73
C VAL A 118 -1.93 -20.18 -39.88
N ASP A 119 -2.28 -21.47 -40.02
CA ASP A 119 -3.43 -22.10 -39.34
C ASP A 119 -3.05 -23.05 -38.18
N GLU A 120 -1.76 -23.26 -37.89
CA GLU A 120 -1.33 -24.11 -36.77
C GLU A 120 -1.25 -23.27 -35.48
N LEU A 121 -1.98 -23.70 -34.44
CA LEU A 121 -1.89 -23.11 -33.11
C LEU A 121 -0.48 -23.35 -32.52
N PRO A 122 0.09 -22.38 -31.79
CA PRO A 122 1.34 -22.60 -31.05
C PRO A 122 1.21 -23.76 -30.07
N PRO A 123 2.30 -24.49 -29.79
CA PRO A 123 2.28 -25.57 -28.80
C PRO A 123 1.89 -25.05 -27.41
N GLU A 124 1.05 -25.80 -26.69
CA GLU A 124 0.70 -25.47 -25.32
C GLU A 124 1.93 -25.53 -24.41
N ILE A 125 2.27 -24.40 -23.79
CA ILE A 125 3.31 -24.33 -22.76
C ILE A 125 2.61 -24.37 -21.41
N PHE A 126 2.66 -25.52 -20.74
CA PHE A 126 2.22 -25.60 -19.35
C PHE A 126 3.13 -24.73 -18.48
N ASN A 127 2.52 -23.86 -17.67
CA ASN A 127 3.23 -23.25 -16.56
C ASN A 127 3.64 -24.38 -15.62
N SER A 128 4.88 -24.88 -15.78
CA SER A 128 5.50 -25.90 -14.94
C SER A 128 5.17 -25.66 -13.47
N GLU A 129 4.71 -26.70 -12.77
CA GLU A 129 4.44 -26.61 -11.33
C GLU A 129 5.67 -26.05 -10.59
N PRO A 130 5.47 -25.23 -9.56
CA PRO A 130 6.58 -24.68 -8.79
C PRO A 130 7.40 -25.84 -8.22
N GLN A 131 8.69 -25.90 -8.57
CA GLN A 131 9.63 -26.78 -7.90
C GLN A 131 9.68 -26.38 -6.42
N ILE A 132 9.24 -27.31 -5.58
CA ILE A 132 9.10 -27.20 -4.12
C ILE A 132 10.46 -26.91 -3.48
#